data_AF-A0A9W8EBR5-F1
#
_entry.id   AF-A0A9W8EBR5-F1
#
_cell.length_a   1.000
_cell.length_b   1.000
_cell.length_c   1.000
_cell.angle_alpha   90.00
_cell.angle_beta   90.00
_cell.angle_gamma   90.00
#
_symmetry.space_group_name_H-M   'P 1'
#
loop_
_entity.id
_entity.type
_entity.pdbx_description
1 polymer ?
#
loop_
_entity_poly.entity_id
_entity_poly.type
_entity_poly.pdbx_seq_one_letter_code
_entity_poly.pdbx_strand_id
1 'polypeptide(L)'
;MDNLQFLNHELTAFGFPAPIRLPEGFDEENAQILQCITALLQQRQRDVDYREEVDDKYRRLMSEQETLLHNMTKLRNDMEAVERTLDSTKSKLIISEASLKDLHDKHRNVKEELKAAKNNLQYTRTQYTREQDKTRMNDKMQRMAADKFKASKLGLQMLNPFVKEKTLLSKDKVKDKELIDIVLGNYEEREQELLDEIEQMRHSMYDLYVAIAEAKQANADDGAASDPEPTDDGSDTDGPRMYREKVFLPYELVKQRMDTDVKQLVENIKDDWQSFTQRSQLPPPADPTLLAEKDRKVAALEAQIVLLEEKVASYKKVIDEQNRVIEMSLNPVLNQRRRDSGLVSMQMQDTDADTLEDERNALQRQKELLEEERRKFTEAAIRLGKEREELRNEKDQFEREKANDQVHVLLKNLPSTPHYLKHIDLNESTPEILKRIQAANDQTMNGHDVVANGHGSAWSGYEYAVNPSAALSDDEE
;
A
#
# COMPACT_ATOMS: atom_id res chain seq x y z
N MET A 1 27.00 45.19 91.18
CA MET A 1 27.37 43.80 91.58
C MET A 1 26.62 42.77 90.75
N ASP A 2 25.30 42.89 90.58
CA ASP A 2 24.48 41.91 89.82
C ASP A 2 24.92 41.75 88.35
N ASN A 3 25.29 42.84 87.68
CA ASN A 3 25.82 42.79 86.30
C ASN A 3 27.15 42.04 86.17
N LEU A 4 27.99 42.04 87.21
CA LEU A 4 29.28 41.33 87.21
C LEU A 4 29.08 39.82 87.41
N GLN A 5 28.10 39.43 88.21
CA GLN A 5 27.75 38.01 88.41
C GLN A 5 27.12 37.42 87.14
N PHE A 6 26.20 38.15 86.50
CA PHE A 6 25.61 37.76 85.23
C PHE A 6 26.67 37.60 84.13
N LEU A 7 27.57 38.58 84.00
CA LEU A 7 28.65 38.51 83.01
C LEU A 7 29.62 37.35 83.26
N ASN A 8 29.98 37.10 84.52
CA ASN A 8 30.84 35.95 84.86
C ASN A 8 30.16 34.62 84.55
N HIS A 9 28.83 34.51 84.71
CA HIS A 9 28.07 33.33 84.31
C HIS A 9 28.06 33.15 82.79
N GLU A 10 27.78 34.22 82.04
CA GLU A 10 27.77 34.23 80.58
C GLU A 10 29.15 33.89 79.99
N LEU A 11 30.22 34.47 80.54
CA LEU A 11 31.60 34.15 80.18
C LEU A 11 31.92 32.67 80.42
N THR A 12 31.48 32.12 81.56
CA THR A 12 31.65 30.69 81.87
C THR A 12 30.90 29.82 80.86
N ALA A 13 29.66 30.18 80.52
CA ALA A 13 28.85 29.46 79.53
C ALA A 13 29.50 29.45 78.13
N PHE A 14 30.17 30.54 77.76
CA PHE A 14 30.93 30.64 76.51
C PHE A 14 32.35 30.05 76.57
N GLY A 15 32.76 29.48 77.71
CA GLY A 15 34.06 28.81 77.90
C GLY A 15 35.23 29.75 78.21
N PHE A 16 34.97 31.00 78.59
CA PHE A 16 35.99 31.96 78.99
C PHE A 16 36.35 31.84 80.48
N PRO A 17 37.58 32.20 80.88
CA PRO A 17 37.98 32.19 82.27
C PRO A 17 37.26 33.28 83.07
N ALA A 18 36.48 32.88 84.07
CA ALA A 18 35.78 33.72 85.05
C ALA A 18 36.13 33.25 86.48
N PRO A 19 36.03 34.09 87.54
CA PRO A 19 35.50 35.45 87.57
C PRO A 19 36.53 36.54 87.22
N ILE A 20 36.08 37.57 86.50
CA ILE A 20 36.88 38.78 86.23
C ILE A 20 37.08 39.56 87.53
N ARG A 21 38.32 39.88 87.86
CA ARG A 21 38.69 40.75 88.99
C ARG A 21 38.91 42.18 88.48
N LEU A 22 38.07 43.10 88.91
CA LEU A 22 38.18 44.53 88.58
C LEU A 22 38.90 45.29 89.71
N PRO A 23 39.74 46.29 89.40
CA PRO A 23 40.43 47.09 90.40
C PRO A 23 39.47 47.99 91.20
N GLU A 24 39.70 48.10 92.51
CA GLU A 24 38.88 48.91 93.43
C GLU A 24 39.10 50.42 93.18
N GLY A 25 38.03 51.22 93.15
CA GLY A 25 38.07 52.69 93.06
C GLY A 25 37.86 53.31 91.67
N PHE A 26 37.65 52.50 90.62
CA PHE A 26 37.43 52.95 89.23
C PHE A 26 36.03 52.55 88.71
N ASP A 27 34.98 52.94 89.42
CA ASP A 27 33.63 52.42 89.18
C ASP A 27 33.05 52.79 87.79
N GLU A 28 33.39 53.97 87.26
CA GLU A 28 32.93 54.41 85.94
C GLU A 28 33.67 53.68 84.79
N GLU A 29 34.99 53.56 84.87
CA GLU A 29 35.78 52.82 83.87
C GLU A 29 35.46 51.32 83.91
N ASN A 30 35.28 50.76 85.12
CA ASN A 30 34.85 49.38 85.31
C ASN A 30 33.46 49.13 84.70
N ALA A 31 32.52 50.08 84.82
CA ALA A 31 31.21 49.98 84.18
C ALA A 31 31.29 50.01 82.64
N GLN A 32 32.15 50.87 82.07
CA GLN A 32 32.38 50.93 80.62
C GLN A 32 33.02 49.63 80.08
N ILE A 33 33.98 49.06 80.82
CA ILE A 33 34.60 47.77 80.47
C ILE A 33 33.55 46.66 80.49
N LEU A 34 32.72 46.58 81.54
CA LEU A 34 31.66 45.58 81.62
C LEU A 34 30.63 45.73 80.49
N GLN A 35 30.25 46.96 80.15
CA GLN A 35 29.34 47.24 79.05
C GLN A 35 29.95 46.85 77.69
N CYS A 36 31.25 47.12 77.49
CA CYS A 36 31.97 46.72 76.29
C CYS A 36 32.05 45.19 76.15
N ILE A 37 32.41 44.48 77.21
CA ILE A 37 32.46 43.00 77.20
C ILE A 37 31.06 42.43 76.94
N THR A 38 30.03 42.97 77.57
CA THR A 38 28.63 42.54 77.34
C THR A 38 28.23 42.78 75.88
N ALA A 39 28.56 43.94 75.31
CA ALA A 39 28.27 44.25 73.91
C ALA A 39 29.01 43.32 72.93
N LEU A 40 30.27 42.96 73.23
CA LEU A 40 31.05 42.01 72.44
C LEU A 40 30.49 40.58 72.53
N LEU A 41 30.03 40.13 73.70
CA LEU A 41 29.39 38.83 73.87
C LEU A 41 28.05 38.77 73.12
N GLN A 42 27.22 39.81 73.26
CA GLN A 42 25.96 39.92 72.52
C GLN A 42 26.19 40.00 71.00
N GLN A 43 27.24 40.67 70.56
CA GLN A 43 27.62 40.68 69.14
C GLN A 43 28.05 39.29 68.68
N ARG A 44 28.91 38.60 69.42
CA ARG A 44 29.31 37.23 69.11
C ARG A 44 28.11 36.29 69.03
N GLN A 45 27.15 36.41 69.94
CA GLN A 45 25.92 35.61 69.89
C GLN A 45 25.15 35.86 68.60
N ARG A 46 24.91 37.14 68.25
CA ARG A 46 24.25 37.50 66.98
C ARG A 46 25.00 36.99 65.74
N ASP A 47 26.33 37.05 65.75
CA ASP A 47 27.17 36.57 64.65
C ASP A 47 27.12 35.03 64.53
N VAL A 48 27.00 34.32 65.66
CA VAL A 48 26.78 32.87 65.69
C VAL A 48 25.40 32.52 65.15
N ASP A 49 24.35 33.17 65.64
CA ASP A 49 22.97 32.94 65.20
C ASP A 49 22.83 33.20 63.68
N TYR A 50 23.39 34.32 63.20
CA TYR A 50 23.39 34.64 61.77
C TYR A 50 24.14 33.59 60.93
N ARG A 51 25.29 33.11 61.41
CA ARG A 51 26.04 32.06 60.71
C ARG A 51 25.25 30.76 60.67
N GLU A 52 24.63 30.36 61.77
CA GLU A 52 23.78 29.16 61.85
C GLU A 52 22.58 29.27 60.90
N GLU A 53 21.91 30.42 60.84
CA GLU A 53 20.83 30.67 59.88
C GLU A 53 21.28 30.55 58.41
N VAL A 54 22.47 31.06 58.09
CA VAL A 54 23.04 30.97 56.74
C VAL A 54 23.41 29.53 56.40
N ASP A 55 24.03 28.81 57.33
CA ASP A 55 24.38 27.39 57.16
C ASP A 55 23.12 26.53 56.98
N ASP A 56 22.05 26.80 57.73
CA ASP A 56 20.77 26.11 57.59
C ASP A 56 20.12 26.38 56.22
N LYS A 57 20.12 27.64 55.76
CA LYS A 57 19.65 28.00 54.41
C LYS A 57 20.47 27.29 53.34
N TYR A 58 21.79 27.23 53.51
CA TYR A 58 22.69 26.55 52.58
C TYR A 58 22.39 25.04 52.52
N ARG A 59 22.23 24.36 53.67
CA ARG A 59 21.87 22.94 53.72
C ARG A 59 20.52 22.65 53.05
N ARG A 60 19.52 23.50 53.29
CA ARG A 60 18.21 23.39 52.62
C ARG A 60 18.34 23.56 51.11
N LEU A 61 19.03 24.59 50.66
CA LEU A 61 19.24 24.86 49.23
C LEU A 61 20.00 23.71 48.53
N MET A 62 21.00 23.15 49.19
CA MET A 62 21.73 21.97 48.68
C MET A 62 20.81 20.76 48.54
N SER A 63 19.97 20.48 49.55
CA SER A 63 19.00 19.38 49.49
C SER A 63 17.94 19.59 48.39
N GLU A 64 17.46 20.82 48.23
CA GLU A 64 16.55 21.19 47.14
C GLU A 64 17.23 21.01 45.77
N GLN A 65 18.49 21.44 45.63
CA GLN A 65 19.27 21.25 44.41
C GLN A 65 19.44 19.76 44.07
N GLU A 66 19.80 18.92 45.04
CA GLU A 66 19.93 17.47 44.84
C GLU A 66 18.59 16.86 44.40
N THR A 67 17.49 17.27 45.02
CA THR A 67 16.14 16.81 44.67
C THR A 67 15.76 17.23 43.25
N LEU A 68 16.05 18.48 42.87
CA LEU A 68 15.83 18.99 41.52
C LEU A 68 16.67 18.25 40.47
N LEU A 69 17.95 17.98 40.75
CA LEU A 69 18.82 17.23 39.85
C LEU A 69 18.35 15.78 39.67
N HIS A 70 17.91 15.14 40.76
CA HIS A 70 17.32 13.81 40.71
C HIS A 70 16.06 13.79 39.85
N ASN A 71 15.15 14.75 40.07
CA ASN A 71 13.94 14.89 39.28
C ASN A 71 14.25 15.14 37.80
N MET A 72 15.21 16.02 37.49
CA MET A 72 15.63 16.31 36.12
C MET A 72 16.16 15.05 35.42
N THR A 73 16.98 14.25 36.12
CA THR A 73 17.52 13.00 35.57
C THR A 73 16.41 11.97 35.35
N LYS A 74 15.46 11.86 36.27
CA LYS A 74 14.28 11.01 36.12
C LYS A 74 13.44 11.41 34.91
N LEU A 75 13.09 12.70 34.80
CA LEU A 75 12.34 13.26 33.68
C LEU A 75 13.04 13.01 32.34
N ARG A 76 14.37 13.16 32.29
CA ARG A 76 15.16 12.87 31.10
C ARG A 76 15.08 11.38 30.71
N ASN A 77 15.21 10.47 31.68
CA ASN A 77 15.11 9.04 31.43
C ASN A 77 13.69 8.63 30.99
N ASP A 78 12.66 9.22 31.59
CA ASP A 78 11.26 8.99 31.22
C ASP A 78 11.00 9.49 29.78
N MET A 79 11.57 10.65 29.40
CA MET A 79 11.51 11.17 28.04
C MET A 79 12.16 10.22 27.03
N GLU A 80 13.39 9.76 27.29
CA GLU A 80 14.08 8.78 26.43
C GLU A 80 13.29 7.46 26.31
N ALA A 81 12.63 7.03 27.39
CA ALA A 81 11.79 5.84 27.36
C ALA A 81 10.55 6.04 26.47
N VAL A 82 9.88 7.20 26.61
CA VAL A 82 8.73 7.56 25.76
C VAL A 82 9.14 7.64 24.30
N GLU A 83 10.28 8.27 23.97
CA GLU A 83 10.81 8.35 22.60
C GLU A 83 11.04 6.96 21.98
N ARG A 84 11.65 6.03 22.73
CA ARG A 84 11.83 4.64 22.26
C ARG A 84 10.49 3.94 22.00
N THR A 85 9.50 4.14 22.88
CA THR A 85 8.17 3.56 22.66
C THR A 85 7.45 4.20 21.47
N LEU A 86 7.60 5.51 21.29
CA LEU A 86 7.06 6.26 20.16
C LEU A 86 7.64 5.73 18.84
N ASP A 87 8.95 5.57 18.74
CA ASP A 87 9.59 5.01 17.54
C ASP A 87 9.12 3.58 17.25
N SER A 88 9.02 2.73 18.28
CA SER A 88 8.45 1.39 18.13
C SER A 88 7.01 1.41 17.61
N THR A 89 6.16 2.30 18.14
CA THR A 89 4.77 2.44 17.68
C THR A 89 4.69 3.00 16.26
N LYS A 90 5.53 3.95 15.89
CA LYS A 90 5.63 4.48 14.52
C LYS A 90 6.03 3.39 13.54
N SER A 91 7.04 2.57 13.85
CA SER A 91 7.42 1.45 12.98
C SER A 91 6.28 0.45 12.80
N LYS A 92 5.54 0.12 13.87
CA LYS A 92 4.35 -0.74 13.79
C LYS A 92 3.26 -0.13 12.92
N LEU A 93 3.03 1.18 13.05
CA LEU A 93 2.06 1.91 12.23
C LEU A 93 2.42 1.80 10.74
N ILE A 94 3.66 2.11 10.37
CA ILE A 94 4.15 2.02 8.98
C ILE A 94 3.94 0.61 8.40
N ILE A 95 4.27 -0.43 9.17
CA ILE A 95 4.07 -1.83 8.73
C ILE A 95 2.58 -2.12 8.54
N SER A 96 1.71 -1.68 9.46
CA SER A 96 0.27 -1.89 9.35
C SER A 96 -0.35 -1.13 8.17
N GLU A 97 0.11 0.08 7.88
CA GLU A 97 -0.34 0.88 6.74
C GLU A 97 0.09 0.24 5.41
N ALA A 98 1.33 -0.26 5.33
CA ALA A 98 1.82 -1.00 4.17
C ALA A 98 0.98 -2.27 3.92
N SER A 99 0.67 -3.02 4.99
CA SER A 99 -0.19 -4.21 4.89
C SER A 99 -1.62 -3.86 4.47
N LEU A 100 -2.18 -2.76 4.97
CA LEU A 100 -3.51 -2.29 4.59
C LEU A 100 -3.56 -1.89 3.11
N LYS A 101 -2.52 -1.21 2.62
CA LYS A 101 -2.38 -0.84 1.20
C LYS A 101 -2.31 -2.08 0.30
N ASP A 102 -1.50 -3.07 0.65
CA ASP A 102 -1.42 -4.34 -0.07
C ASP A 102 -2.78 -5.07 -0.09
N LEU A 103 -3.48 -5.11 1.04
CA LEU A 103 -4.82 -5.72 1.11
C LEU A 103 -5.85 -4.95 0.26
N HIS A 104 -5.75 -3.63 0.22
CA HIS A 104 -6.59 -2.78 -0.60
C HIS A 104 -6.36 -3.04 -2.10
N ASP A 105 -5.11 -3.15 -2.53
CA ASP A 105 -4.75 -3.47 -3.91
C ASP A 105 -5.22 -4.87 -4.31
N LYS A 106 -5.06 -5.87 -3.43
CA LYS A 106 -5.64 -7.21 -3.62
C LYS A 106 -7.15 -7.18 -3.77
N HIS A 107 -7.85 -6.44 -2.91
CA HIS A 107 -9.31 -6.30 -2.99
C HIS A 107 -9.74 -5.61 -4.30
N ARG A 108 -8.98 -4.60 -4.75
CA ARG A 108 -9.22 -3.95 -6.05
C ARG A 108 -9.06 -4.96 -7.20
N ASN A 109 -7.99 -5.76 -7.21
CA ASN A 109 -7.76 -6.78 -8.24
C ASN A 109 -8.88 -7.81 -8.28
N VAL A 110 -9.29 -8.35 -7.12
CA VAL A 110 -10.42 -9.30 -7.02
C VAL A 110 -11.72 -8.68 -7.54
N LYS A 111 -11.94 -7.38 -7.29
CA LYS A 111 -13.12 -6.67 -7.81
C LYS A 111 -13.08 -6.53 -9.34
N GLU A 112 -11.90 -6.28 -9.91
CA GLU A 112 -11.70 -6.20 -11.36
C GLU A 112 -11.88 -7.58 -12.02
N GLU A 113 -11.33 -8.65 -11.44
CA GLU A 113 -11.53 -10.04 -11.87
C GLU A 113 -13.00 -10.46 -11.80
N LEU A 114 -13.70 -10.12 -10.70
CA LEU A 114 -15.13 -10.41 -10.55
C LEU A 114 -15.96 -9.71 -11.64
N LYS A 115 -15.61 -8.46 -11.97
CA LYS A 115 -16.25 -7.71 -13.05
C LYS A 115 -15.98 -8.37 -14.41
N ALA A 116 -14.76 -8.80 -14.67
CA ALA A 116 -14.39 -9.52 -15.89
C ALA A 116 -15.14 -10.85 -16.03
N ALA A 117 -15.19 -11.65 -14.96
CA ALA A 117 -15.93 -12.92 -14.92
C ALA A 117 -17.43 -12.71 -15.15
N LYS A 118 -18.03 -11.67 -14.56
CA LYS A 118 -19.44 -11.30 -14.79
C LYS A 118 -19.70 -10.96 -16.25
N ASN A 119 -18.82 -10.16 -16.87
CA ASN A 119 -18.94 -9.80 -18.28
C ASN A 119 -18.79 -11.02 -19.20
N ASN A 120 -17.82 -11.90 -18.91
CA ASN A 120 -17.63 -13.15 -19.66
C ASN A 120 -18.87 -14.05 -19.56
N LEU A 121 -19.42 -14.26 -18.36
CA LEU A 121 -20.64 -15.02 -18.17
C LEU A 121 -21.84 -14.45 -18.96
N GLN A 122 -21.98 -13.12 -18.97
CA GLN A 122 -23.02 -12.46 -19.76
C GLN A 122 -22.82 -12.66 -21.26
N TYR A 123 -21.57 -12.59 -21.72
CA TYR A 123 -21.21 -12.87 -23.12
C TYR A 123 -21.52 -14.32 -23.50
N THR A 124 -21.08 -15.30 -22.72
CA THR A 124 -21.37 -16.73 -22.96
C THR A 124 -22.86 -17.00 -22.97
N ARG A 125 -23.64 -16.42 -22.06
CA ARG A 125 -25.11 -16.56 -22.04
C ARG A 125 -25.75 -16.02 -23.32
N THR A 126 -25.26 -14.88 -23.81
CA THR A 126 -25.75 -14.27 -25.05
C THR A 126 -25.38 -15.12 -26.27
N GLN A 127 -24.14 -15.64 -26.31
CA GLN A 127 -23.69 -16.53 -27.37
C GLN A 127 -24.48 -17.84 -27.40
N TYR A 128 -24.67 -18.48 -26.25
CA TYR A 128 -25.48 -19.69 -26.12
C TYR A 128 -26.91 -19.50 -26.66
N THR A 129 -27.52 -18.35 -26.36
CA THR A 129 -28.87 -18.02 -26.87
C THR A 129 -28.87 -17.91 -28.40
N ARG A 130 -27.84 -17.28 -29.00
CA ARG A 130 -27.69 -17.17 -30.46
C ARG A 130 -27.46 -18.54 -31.12
N GLU A 131 -26.65 -19.40 -30.51
CA GLU A 131 -26.43 -20.76 -31.01
C GLU A 131 -27.70 -21.61 -30.94
N GLN A 132 -28.50 -21.46 -29.87
CA GLN A 132 -29.78 -22.14 -29.74
C GLN A 132 -30.75 -21.70 -30.85
N ASP A 133 -30.81 -20.40 -31.17
CA ASP A 133 -31.65 -19.89 -32.24
C ASP A 133 -31.16 -20.33 -33.64
N LYS A 134 -29.84 -20.39 -33.85
CA LYS A 134 -29.24 -20.96 -35.07
C LYS A 134 -29.60 -22.44 -35.23
N THR A 135 -29.53 -23.21 -34.15
CA THR A 135 -29.91 -24.63 -34.12
C THR A 135 -31.40 -24.80 -34.46
N ARG A 136 -32.28 -24.00 -33.84
CA ARG A 136 -33.71 -24.00 -34.14
C ARG A 136 -34.01 -23.64 -35.61
N MET A 137 -33.25 -22.71 -36.19
CA MET A 137 -33.40 -22.32 -37.60
C MET A 137 -32.93 -23.44 -38.53
N ASN A 138 -31.80 -24.08 -38.22
CA ASN A 138 -31.31 -25.25 -38.95
C ASN A 138 -32.32 -26.40 -38.91
N ASP A 139 -32.91 -26.70 -37.76
CA ASP A 139 -33.95 -27.73 -37.62
C ASP A 139 -35.18 -27.43 -38.50
N LYS A 140 -35.63 -26.16 -38.53
CA LYS A 140 -36.73 -25.73 -39.41
C LYS A 140 -36.37 -25.91 -40.89
N MET A 141 -35.16 -25.52 -41.28
CA MET A 141 -34.68 -25.65 -42.66
C MET A 141 -34.56 -27.13 -43.07
N GLN A 142 -34.05 -27.99 -42.18
CA GLN A 142 -33.95 -29.41 -42.42
C GLN A 142 -35.32 -30.07 -42.56
N ARG A 143 -36.32 -29.67 -41.75
CA ARG A 143 -37.72 -30.10 -41.93
C ARG A 143 -38.28 -29.67 -43.28
N MET A 144 -38.13 -28.40 -43.67
CA MET A 144 -38.58 -27.91 -44.97
C MET A 144 -37.91 -28.64 -46.14
N ALA A 145 -36.61 -28.92 -46.04
CA ALA A 145 -35.88 -29.69 -47.04
C ALA A 145 -36.42 -31.13 -47.12
N ALA A 146 -36.60 -31.80 -45.98
CA ALA A 146 -37.18 -33.14 -45.93
C ALA A 146 -38.61 -33.18 -46.52
N ASP A 147 -39.43 -32.17 -46.26
CA ASP A 147 -40.78 -32.06 -46.82
C ASP A 147 -40.75 -31.82 -48.33
N LYS A 148 -39.82 -30.98 -48.83
CA LYS A 148 -39.58 -30.82 -50.28
C LYS A 148 -39.07 -32.12 -50.93
N PHE A 149 -38.20 -32.88 -50.27
CA PHE A 149 -37.76 -34.18 -50.76
C PHE A 149 -38.90 -35.20 -50.81
N LYS A 150 -39.80 -35.21 -49.81
CA LYS A 150 -41.01 -36.05 -49.82
C LYS A 150 -42.00 -35.61 -50.91
N ALA A 151 -42.15 -34.32 -51.15
CA ALA A 151 -42.97 -33.77 -52.23
C ALA A 151 -42.37 -34.04 -53.62
N SER A 152 -41.04 -34.00 -53.76
CA SER A 152 -40.29 -34.32 -54.98
C SER A 152 -40.38 -35.82 -55.34
N LYS A 153 -40.49 -36.70 -54.32
CA LYS A 153 -40.72 -38.14 -54.52
C LYS A 153 -42.07 -38.47 -55.18
N LEU A 154 -43.00 -37.51 -55.27
CA LEU A 154 -44.29 -37.65 -55.97
C LEU A 154 -44.26 -37.15 -57.43
N GLY A 155 -43.11 -36.74 -57.96
CA GLY A 155 -43.01 -36.35 -59.36
C GLY A 155 -41.60 -36.21 -59.88
N LEU A 156 -40.92 -37.34 -60.16
CA LEU A 156 -39.89 -37.37 -61.20
C LEU A 156 -39.62 -38.80 -61.67
N GLN A 157 -40.08 -39.12 -62.88
CA GLN A 157 -39.71 -40.31 -63.63
C GLN A 157 -38.84 -39.88 -64.83
N MET A 158 -37.59 -40.31 -64.78
CA MET A 158 -36.52 -40.45 -65.79
C MET A 158 -36.51 -39.57 -67.05
N LEU A 159 -35.33 -39.01 -67.36
CA LEU A 159 -34.66 -39.34 -68.62
C LEU A 159 -33.16 -39.04 -68.57
N ASN A 160 -32.36 -40.07 -68.84
CA ASN A 160 -30.97 -39.95 -69.25
C ASN A 160 -30.91 -39.52 -70.73
N PRO A 161 -30.21 -38.44 -71.08
CA PRO A 161 -29.54 -38.39 -72.36
C PRO A 161 -28.04 -38.18 -72.15
N PHE A 162 -27.26 -39.19 -72.54
CA PHE A 162 -25.86 -38.98 -72.88
C PHE A 162 -25.76 -37.95 -74.00
N VAL A 163 -25.21 -36.77 -73.70
CA VAL A 163 -24.74 -35.81 -74.71
C VAL A 163 -23.39 -35.23 -74.26
N LYS A 164 -22.35 -35.78 -74.89
CA LYS A 164 -21.09 -35.18 -75.37
C LYS A 164 -20.46 -34.02 -74.59
N GLU A 165 -19.18 -34.20 -74.28
CA GLU A 165 -18.16 -33.17 -74.01
C GLU A 165 -18.48 -31.80 -74.62
N LYS A 166 -18.85 -30.86 -73.73
CA LYS A 166 -18.61 -29.44 -73.93
C LYS A 166 -18.20 -28.84 -72.60
N THR A 167 -16.93 -28.45 -72.54
CA THR A 167 -16.37 -27.32 -71.80
C THR A 167 -17.41 -26.46 -71.06
N LEU A 168 -17.57 -26.70 -69.76
CA LEU A 168 -18.13 -25.74 -68.81
C LEU A 168 -17.03 -25.37 -67.82
N LEU A 169 -16.23 -24.39 -68.22
CA LEU A 169 -15.64 -23.49 -67.23
C LEU A 169 -16.80 -22.70 -66.57
N SER A 170 -16.58 -22.30 -65.30
CA SER A 170 -17.14 -21.08 -64.66
C SER A 170 -18.34 -21.24 -63.71
N LYS A 171 -18.09 -21.63 -62.46
CA LYS A 171 -18.55 -20.92 -61.22
C LYS A 171 -18.11 -21.61 -59.92
N ASP A 172 -17.92 -22.92 -59.94
CA ASP A 172 -17.49 -23.65 -58.72
C ASP A 172 -16.05 -23.35 -58.33
N LYS A 173 -15.18 -23.04 -59.30
CA LYS A 173 -13.80 -22.60 -59.04
C LYS A 173 -13.70 -21.33 -58.19
N VAL A 174 -14.71 -20.44 -58.19
CA VAL A 174 -14.67 -19.20 -57.39
C VAL A 174 -14.97 -19.50 -55.93
N LYS A 175 -15.94 -20.38 -55.66
CA LYS A 175 -16.24 -20.84 -54.30
C LYS A 175 -15.15 -21.74 -53.73
N ASP A 176 -14.55 -22.58 -54.57
CA ASP A 176 -13.39 -23.37 -54.19
C ASP A 176 -12.18 -22.47 -53.94
N LYS A 177 -12.00 -21.40 -54.73
CA LYS A 177 -10.93 -20.42 -54.50
C LYS A 177 -11.16 -19.61 -53.22
N GLU A 178 -12.37 -19.15 -52.96
CA GLU A 178 -12.71 -18.47 -51.69
C GLU A 178 -12.55 -19.41 -50.49
N LEU A 179 -12.94 -20.69 -50.62
CA LEU A 179 -12.72 -21.68 -49.57
C LEU A 179 -11.22 -21.96 -49.37
N ILE A 180 -10.46 -22.07 -50.45
CA ILE A 180 -8.99 -22.24 -50.40
C ILE A 180 -8.34 -21.01 -49.77
N ASP A 181 -8.78 -19.80 -50.10
CA ASP A 181 -8.26 -18.55 -49.53
C ASP A 181 -8.61 -18.40 -48.04
N ILE A 182 -9.81 -18.82 -47.61
CA ILE A 182 -10.18 -18.87 -46.18
C ILE A 182 -9.33 -19.92 -45.44
N VAL A 183 -9.15 -21.09 -46.04
CA VAL A 183 -8.35 -22.16 -45.45
C VAL A 183 -6.88 -21.74 -45.36
N LEU A 184 -6.33 -21.11 -46.41
CA LEU A 184 -4.99 -20.51 -46.41
C LEU A 184 -4.86 -19.42 -45.36
N GLY A 185 -5.82 -18.48 -45.28
CA GLY A 185 -5.82 -17.44 -44.27
C GLY A 185 -5.87 -17.99 -42.84
N ASN A 186 -6.66 -19.04 -42.59
CA ASN A 186 -6.67 -19.72 -41.29
C ASN A 186 -5.34 -20.45 -41.00
N TYR A 187 -4.67 -20.99 -42.03
CA TYR A 187 -3.34 -21.59 -41.87
C TYR A 187 -2.28 -20.52 -41.63
N GLU A 188 -2.34 -19.39 -42.31
CA GLU A 188 -1.44 -18.24 -42.11
C GLU A 188 -1.63 -17.62 -40.72
N GLU A 189 -2.88 -17.43 -40.27
CA GLU A 189 -3.20 -16.94 -38.92
C GLU A 189 -2.69 -17.92 -37.86
N ARG A 190 -2.91 -19.22 -38.06
CA ARG A 190 -2.41 -20.25 -37.15
C ARG A 190 -0.89 -20.37 -37.16
N GLU A 191 -0.25 -20.17 -38.31
CA GLU A 191 1.21 -20.11 -38.41
C GLU A 191 1.75 -18.89 -37.67
N GLN A 192 1.07 -17.74 -37.77
CA GLN A 192 1.44 -16.52 -37.06
C GLN A 192 1.26 -16.66 -35.55
N GLU A 193 0.15 -17.25 -35.07
CA GLU A 193 -0.05 -17.58 -33.65
C GLU A 193 1.06 -18.51 -33.12
N LEU A 194 1.45 -19.52 -33.91
CA LEU A 194 2.53 -20.43 -33.54
C LEU A 194 3.89 -19.72 -33.49
N LEU A 195 4.15 -18.79 -34.40
CA LEU A 195 5.38 -17.97 -34.38
C LEU A 195 5.40 -17.06 -33.15
N ASP A 196 4.28 -16.43 -32.82
CA ASP A 196 4.13 -15.58 -31.63
C ASP A 196 4.29 -16.40 -30.34
N GLU A 197 3.72 -17.61 -30.27
CA GLU A 197 3.89 -18.52 -29.13
C GLU A 197 5.35 -18.99 -29.01
N ILE A 198 6.03 -19.27 -30.13
CA ILE A 198 7.46 -19.59 -30.14
C ILE A 198 8.30 -18.40 -29.67
N GLU A 199 7.98 -17.18 -30.09
CA GLU A 199 8.68 -15.97 -29.65
C GLU A 199 8.46 -15.70 -28.16
N GLN A 200 7.23 -15.87 -27.68
CA GLN A 200 6.88 -15.75 -26.27
C GLN A 200 7.58 -16.82 -25.42
N MET A 201 7.65 -18.06 -25.90
CA MET A 201 8.36 -19.15 -25.24
C MET A 201 9.87 -18.88 -25.19
N ARG A 202 10.45 -18.37 -26.29
CA ARG A 202 11.84 -17.92 -26.31
C ARG A 202 12.09 -16.80 -25.31
N HIS A 203 11.17 -15.84 -25.19
CA HIS A 203 11.27 -14.76 -24.22
C HIS A 203 11.23 -15.30 -22.78
N SER A 204 10.25 -16.14 -22.47
CA SER A 204 10.13 -16.75 -21.14
C SER A 204 11.35 -17.62 -20.78
N MET A 205 11.90 -18.37 -21.74
CA MET A 205 13.14 -19.14 -21.53
C MET A 205 14.35 -18.22 -21.30
N TYR A 206 14.42 -17.08 -21.98
CA TYR A 206 15.46 -16.08 -21.75
C TYR A 206 15.33 -15.44 -20.36
N ASP A 207 14.11 -15.08 -19.95
CA ASP A 207 13.84 -14.51 -18.63
C ASP A 207 14.21 -15.49 -17.51
N LEU A 208 13.87 -16.78 -17.68
CA LEU A 208 14.30 -17.83 -16.77
C LEU A 208 15.83 -17.98 -16.73
N TYR A 209 16.49 -17.92 -17.88
CA TYR A 209 17.96 -17.96 -17.95
C TYR A 209 18.60 -16.79 -17.20
N VAL A 210 18.08 -15.56 -17.38
CA VAL A 210 18.55 -14.37 -16.66
C VAL A 210 18.34 -14.53 -15.16
N ALA A 211 17.14 -14.93 -14.72
CA ALA A 211 16.84 -15.14 -13.31
C ALA A 211 17.75 -16.21 -12.67
N ILE A 212 18.07 -17.29 -13.40
CA ILE A 212 18.99 -18.33 -12.95
C ILE A 212 20.43 -17.81 -12.89
N ALA A 213 20.86 -16.98 -13.85
CA ALA A 213 22.18 -16.35 -13.84
C ALA A 213 22.34 -15.38 -12.66
N GLU A 214 21.32 -14.57 -12.39
CA GLU A 214 21.25 -13.66 -11.23
C GLU A 214 21.27 -14.43 -9.91
N ALA A 215 20.48 -15.51 -9.79
CA ALA A 215 20.47 -16.36 -8.60
C ALA A 215 21.82 -17.04 -8.36
N LYS A 216 22.55 -17.43 -9.43
CA LYS A 216 23.91 -17.97 -9.29
C LYS A 216 24.93 -16.92 -8.87
N GLN A 217 24.81 -15.68 -9.35
CA GLN A 217 25.69 -14.58 -8.93
C GLN A 217 25.42 -14.18 -7.47
N ALA A 218 24.15 -14.13 -7.05
CA ALA A 218 23.78 -13.85 -5.66
C ALA A 218 24.32 -14.92 -4.68
N ASN A 219 24.31 -16.20 -5.08
CA ASN A 219 24.89 -17.28 -4.28
C ASN A 219 26.43 -17.33 -4.32
N ALA A 220 27.08 -16.62 -5.25
CA ALA A 220 28.54 -16.49 -5.29
C ALA A 220 29.03 -15.34 -4.39
N ASP A 221 28.25 -14.26 -4.26
CA ASP A 221 28.58 -13.11 -3.38
C ASP A 221 28.40 -13.42 -1.88
N ASP A 222 27.47 -14.31 -1.52
CA ASP A 222 27.28 -14.75 -0.12
C ASP A 222 28.36 -15.73 0.39
N GLY A 223 29.32 -16.13 -0.47
CA GLY A 223 30.42 -17.04 -0.13
C GLY A 223 31.78 -16.37 0.14
N ALA A 224 31.92 -15.05 -0.08
CA ALA A 224 33.20 -14.34 -0.01
C ALA A 224 33.29 -13.41 1.21
N ALA A 225 33.11 -13.97 2.41
CA ALA A 225 33.46 -13.30 3.67
C ALA A 225 34.35 -14.20 4.53
N SER A 226 35.60 -14.38 4.09
CA SER A 226 36.74 -14.74 4.94
C SER A 226 38.04 -14.48 4.18
N ASP A 227 38.72 -13.39 4.55
CA ASP A 227 40.13 -13.15 4.24
C ASP A 227 40.98 -14.24 4.93
N PRO A 228 42.01 -14.81 4.28
CA PRO A 228 43.35 -14.30 4.58
C PRO A 228 44.35 -14.30 3.41
N GLU A 229 45.05 -13.18 3.29
CA GLU A 229 46.44 -12.97 2.83
C GLU A 229 46.90 -13.38 1.40
N PRO A 230 47.89 -12.64 0.85
CA PRO A 230 48.25 -12.71 -0.56
C PRO A 230 49.31 -13.79 -0.81
N THR A 231 49.01 -14.72 -1.71
CA THR A 231 50.03 -15.51 -2.39
C THR A 231 49.78 -15.50 -3.89
N ASP A 232 50.69 -14.78 -4.56
CA ASP A 232 51.15 -14.94 -5.93
C ASP A 232 51.07 -16.38 -6.45
N ASP A 233 50.18 -16.65 -7.41
CA ASP A 233 50.49 -17.49 -8.57
C ASP A 233 49.50 -17.19 -9.71
N GLY A 234 50.05 -17.13 -10.92
CA GLY A 234 49.41 -16.54 -12.09
C GLY A 234 48.35 -17.42 -12.74
N SER A 235 47.34 -16.78 -13.31
CA SER A 235 46.60 -17.26 -14.47
C SER A 235 45.71 -16.16 -15.02
N ASP A 236 46.18 -15.50 -16.08
CA ASP A 236 45.38 -14.73 -17.02
C ASP A 236 44.03 -15.40 -17.29
N THR A 237 42.93 -14.69 -17.04
CA THR A 237 41.78 -14.67 -17.96
C THR A 237 41.01 -13.37 -17.70
N ASP A 238 41.53 -12.30 -18.28
CA ASP A 238 40.76 -11.08 -18.56
C ASP A 238 39.67 -11.46 -19.59
N GLY A 239 38.48 -11.80 -19.09
CA GLY A 239 37.31 -12.16 -19.89
C GLY A 239 36.39 -10.94 -20.04
N PRO A 240 36.04 -10.53 -21.27
CA PRO A 240 35.42 -9.23 -21.51
C PRO A 240 34.00 -9.17 -20.96
N ARG A 241 33.69 -8.03 -20.34
CA ARG A 241 32.34 -7.46 -20.20
C ARG A 241 31.60 -7.58 -21.53
N MET A 242 30.80 -8.64 -21.69
CA MET A 242 29.90 -8.83 -22.83
C MET A 242 28.68 -7.92 -22.67
N TYR A 243 28.87 -6.64 -22.96
CA TYR A 243 27.76 -5.80 -23.37
C TYR A 243 27.24 -6.31 -24.72
N ARG A 244 25.99 -6.78 -24.71
CA ARG A 244 25.01 -6.49 -25.75
C ARG A 244 25.44 -6.83 -27.19
N GLU A 245 25.44 -8.12 -27.51
CA GLU A 245 25.29 -8.55 -28.91
C GLU A 245 24.31 -9.72 -28.94
N LYS A 246 23.32 -9.67 -29.84
CA LYS A 246 22.36 -10.76 -30.08
C LYS A 246 23.12 -11.95 -30.63
N VAL A 247 23.70 -12.77 -29.75
CA VAL A 247 24.34 -14.02 -30.16
C VAL A 247 23.24 -14.99 -30.56
N PHE A 248 23.01 -15.11 -31.87
CA PHE A 248 22.20 -16.16 -32.46
C PHE A 248 22.96 -17.48 -32.33
N LEU A 249 22.94 -18.08 -31.15
CA LEU A 249 23.45 -19.43 -30.93
C LEU A 249 22.56 -20.42 -31.71
N PRO A 250 23.14 -21.37 -32.47
CA PRO A 250 22.37 -22.38 -33.19
C PRO A 250 21.41 -23.09 -32.26
N TYR A 251 20.12 -22.93 -32.52
CA TYR A 251 19.01 -23.41 -31.69
C TYR A 251 19.20 -24.89 -31.30
N GLU A 252 19.79 -25.70 -32.17
CA GLU A 252 20.00 -27.12 -31.92
C GLU A 252 21.00 -27.42 -30.78
N LEU A 253 22.06 -26.63 -30.61
CA LEU A 253 23.03 -26.83 -29.52
C LEU A 253 22.47 -26.34 -28.18
N VAL A 254 21.72 -25.24 -28.19
CA VAL A 254 21.06 -24.70 -26.99
C VAL A 254 19.88 -25.59 -26.59
N LYS A 255 19.08 -26.07 -27.55
CA LYS A 255 17.98 -27.01 -27.33
C LYS A 255 18.46 -28.32 -26.74
N GLN A 256 19.54 -28.89 -27.27
CA GLN A 256 20.05 -30.17 -26.76
C GLN A 256 20.62 -30.00 -25.34
N ARG A 257 21.30 -28.88 -25.07
CA ARG A 257 21.84 -28.54 -23.75
C ARG A 257 20.72 -28.25 -22.74
N MET A 258 19.72 -27.47 -23.13
CA MET A 258 18.54 -27.19 -22.31
C MET A 258 17.70 -28.44 -22.06
N ASP A 259 17.56 -29.33 -23.03
CA ASP A 259 16.85 -30.60 -22.84
C ASP A 259 17.60 -31.49 -21.83
N THR A 260 18.93 -31.56 -21.90
CA THR A 260 19.73 -32.25 -20.86
C THR A 260 19.68 -31.57 -19.51
N ASP A 261 19.73 -30.24 -19.46
CA ASP A 261 19.74 -29.47 -18.21
C ASP A 261 18.37 -29.54 -17.52
N VAL A 262 17.27 -29.47 -18.28
CA VAL A 262 15.91 -29.66 -17.78
C VAL A 262 15.69 -31.09 -17.32
N LYS A 263 16.18 -32.10 -18.05
CA LYS A 263 16.10 -33.50 -17.62
C LYS A 263 16.89 -33.73 -16.32
N GLN A 264 18.10 -33.18 -16.21
CA GLN A 264 18.87 -33.24 -14.97
C GLN A 264 18.19 -32.52 -13.82
N LEU A 265 17.58 -31.35 -14.07
CA LEU A 265 16.84 -30.63 -13.03
C LEU A 265 15.61 -31.41 -12.56
N VAL A 266 14.88 -32.04 -13.49
CA VAL A 266 13.74 -32.90 -13.16
C VAL A 266 14.17 -34.15 -12.40
N GLU A 267 15.32 -34.75 -12.75
CA GLU A 267 15.89 -35.84 -11.95
C GLU A 267 16.32 -35.38 -10.56
N ASN A 268 16.98 -34.23 -10.44
CA ASN A 268 17.38 -33.66 -9.15
C ASN A 268 16.15 -33.34 -8.29
N ILE A 269 15.09 -32.76 -8.85
CA ILE A 269 13.83 -32.50 -8.14
C ILE A 269 13.16 -33.81 -7.75
N LYS A 270 13.21 -34.84 -8.60
CA LYS A 270 12.66 -36.16 -8.29
C LYS A 270 13.44 -36.81 -7.15
N ASP A 271 14.76 -36.69 -7.13
CA ASP A 271 15.62 -37.21 -6.06
C ASP A 271 15.44 -36.41 -4.76
N ASP A 272 15.29 -35.09 -4.84
CA ASP A 272 14.93 -34.22 -3.72
C ASP A 272 13.54 -34.56 -3.18
N TRP A 273 12.57 -34.85 -4.05
CA TRP A 273 11.22 -35.23 -3.66
C TRP A 273 11.17 -36.65 -3.09
N GLN A 274 11.96 -37.58 -3.63
CA GLN A 274 12.12 -38.92 -3.06
C GLN A 274 12.83 -38.87 -1.71
N SER A 275 13.87 -38.06 -1.55
CA SER A 275 14.57 -37.87 -0.28
C SER A 275 13.72 -37.09 0.74
N PHE A 276 12.87 -36.17 0.30
CA PHE A 276 11.87 -35.48 1.11
C PHE A 276 10.74 -36.42 1.55
N THR A 277 10.27 -37.28 0.65
CA THR A 277 9.26 -38.30 0.94
C THR A 277 9.83 -39.36 1.88
N GLN A 278 11.07 -39.78 1.69
CA GLN A 278 11.77 -40.69 2.60
C GLN A 278 12.03 -40.03 3.96
N ARG A 279 12.37 -38.73 4.01
CA ARG A 279 12.41 -37.93 5.25
C ARG A 279 11.06 -37.79 5.93
N SER A 280 9.97 -37.78 5.17
CA SER A 280 8.60 -37.69 5.70
C SER A 280 8.04 -39.05 6.14
N GLN A 281 8.56 -40.16 5.59
CA GLN A 281 8.17 -41.53 5.97
C GLN A 281 9.02 -42.11 7.11
N LEU A 282 10.18 -41.52 7.42
CA LEU A 282 10.90 -41.76 8.66
C LEU A 282 10.34 -40.80 9.73
N PRO A 283 9.83 -41.28 10.88
CA PRO A 283 9.55 -40.39 11.99
C PRO A 283 10.83 -39.63 12.33
N PRO A 284 10.79 -38.31 12.52
CA PRO A 284 11.99 -37.59 12.94
C PRO A 284 12.46 -38.22 14.25
N PRO A 285 13.78 -38.43 14.47
CA PRO A 285 14.25 -38.64 15.82
C PRO A 285 13.95 -37.33 16.56
N ALA A 286 12.81 -37.27 17.22
CA ALA A 286 12.56 -36.26 18.23
C ALA A 286 13.68 -36.46 19.25
N ASP A 287 14.66 -35.57 19.25
CA ASP A 287 15.72 -35.55 20.25
C ASP A 287 15.00 -35.46 21.61
N PRO A 288 14.94 -36.55 22.40
CA PRO A 288 14.07 -36.64 23.57
C PRO A 288 14.46 -35.60 24.63
N THR A 289 15.66 -35.04 24.52
CA THR A 289 16.19 -33.97 25.35
C THR A 289 15.52 -32.62 25.07
N LEU A 290 15.34 -32.24 23.80
CA LEU A 290 14.74 -30.96 23.39
C LEU A 290 13.23 -30.92 23.63
N LEU A 291 12.54 -32.05 23.45
CA LEU A 291 11.11 -32.14 23.75
C LEU A 291 10.89 -32.04 25.27
N ALA A 292 11.68 -32.77 26.07
CA ALA A 292 11.65 -32.66 27.52
C ALA A 292 12.05 -31.27 28.02
N GLU A 293 12.96 -30.55 27.34
CA GLU A 293 13.31 -29.17 27.68
C GLU A 293 12.16 -28.21 27.40
N LYS A 294 11.45 -28.39 26.27
CA LYS A 294 10.25 -27.61 25.96
C LYS A 294 9.13 -27.89 26.95
N ASP A 295 8.87 -29.15 27.29
CA ASP A 295 7.86 -29.52 28.29
C ASP A 295 8.21 -28.98 29.68
N ARG A 296 9.50 -28.94 30.05
CA ARG A 296 9.96 -28.28 31.29
C ARG A 296 9.74 -26.78 31.28
N LYS A 297 9.99 -26.11 30.15
CA LYS A 297 9.74 -24.66 30.00
C LYS A 297 8.25 -24.34 30.06
N VAL A 298 7.41 -25.16 29.42
CA VAL A 298 5.95 -25.03 29.49
C VAL A 298 5.49 -25.21 30.94
N ALA A 299 5.92 -26.26 31.63
CA ALA A 299 5.58 -26.48 33.04
C ALA A 299 6.05 -25.34 33.97
N ALA A 300 7.23 -24.76 33.70
CA ALA A 300 7.74 -23.63 34.47
C ALA A 300 6.91 -22.35 34.24
N LEU A 301 6.49 -22.08 33.00
CA LEU A 301 5.62 -20.95 32.67
C LEU A 301 4.23 -21.13 33.29
N GLU A 302 3.66 -22.33 33.24
CA GLU A 302 2.38 -22.65 33.88
C GLU A 302 2.45 -22.44 35.41
N ALA A 303 3.53 -22.88 36.06
CA ALA A 303 3.73 -22.64 37.49
C ALA A 303 3.86 -21.14 37.83
N GLN A 304 4.50 -20.35 36.96
CA GLN A 304 4.63 -18.91 37.13
C GLN A 304 3.27 -18.20 36.97
N ILE A 305 2.44 -18.64 36.04
CA ILE A 305 1.07 -18.12 35.86
C ILE A 305 0.26 -18.35 37.14
N VAL A 306 0.28 -19.57 37.69
CA VAL A 306 -0.43 -19.89 38.94
C VAL A 306 0.04 -18.99 40.11
N LEU A 307 1.36 -18.78 40.25
CA LEU A 307 1.90 -17.90 41.28
C LEU A 307 1.49 -16.43 41.10
N LEU A 308 1.42 -15.96 39.85
CA LEU A 308 0.98 -14.59 39.55
C LEU A 308 -0.52 -14.43 39.82
N GLU A 309 -1.34 -15.42 39.47
CA GLU A 309 -2.77 -15.43 39.80
C GLU A 309 -3.00 -15.42 41.31
N GLU A 310 -2.23 -16.18 42.08
CA GLU A 310 -2.29 -16.17 43.54
C GLU A 310 -1.89 -14.80 44.13
N LYS A 311 -0.84 -14.17 43.60
CA LYS A 311 -0.44 -12.80 43.99
C LYS A 311 -1.51 -11.76 43.65
N VAL A 312 -2.16 -11.87 42.50
CA VAL A 312 -3.27 -10.98 42.13
C VAL A 312 -4.45 -11.19 43.09
N ALA A 313 -4.76 -12.44 43.44
CA ALA A 313 -5.82 -12.73 44.40
C ALA A 313 -5.49 -12.20 45.81
N SER A 314 -4.23 -12.26 46.25
CA SER A 314 -3.82 -11.72 47.55
C SER A 314 -3.87 -10.18 47.57
N TYR A 315 -3.43 -9.50 46.50
CA TYR A 315 -3.56 -8.05 46.40
C TYR A 315 -5.01 -7.59 46.39
N LYS A 316 -5.92 -8.30 45.71
CA LYS A 316 -7.36 -8.01 45.77
C LYS A 316 -7.89 -8.08 47.20
N LYS A 317 -7.56 -9.14 47.95
CA LYS A 317 -7.95 -9.27 49.37
C LYS A 317 -7.39 -8.14 50.24
N VAL A 318 -6.15 -7.72 50.01
CA VAL A 318 -5.54 -6.60 50.74
C VAL A 318 -6.26 -5.29 50.42
N ILE A 319 -6.60 -5.04 49.15
CA ILE A 319 -7.37 -3.85 48.75
C ILE A 319 -8.76 -3.88 49.39
N ASP A 320 -9.44 -5.02 49.41
CA ASP A 320 -10.76 -5.16 50.03
C ASP A 320 -10.70 -4.89 51.53
N GLU A 321 -9.68 -5.41 52.24
CA GLU A 321 -9.52 -5.14 53.67
C GLU A 321 -9.12 -3.67 53.93
N GLN A 322 -8.28 -3.08 53.09
CA GLN A 322 -7.96 -1.65 53.16
C GLN A 322 -9.20 -0.79 52.95
N ASN A 323 -10.04 -1.11 51.96
CA ASN A 323 -11.31 -0.43 51.72
C ASN A 323 -12.26 -0.59 52.91
N ARG A 324 -12.34 -1.77 53.51
CA ARG A 324 -13.14 -2.03 54.71
C ARG A 324 -12.62 -1.22 55.91
N VAL A 325 -11.32 -1.12 56.10
CA VAL A 325 -10.71 -0.29 57.15
C VAL A 325 -10.95 1.20 56.89
N ILE A 326 -10.84 1.66 55.64
CA ILE A 326 -11.19 3.02 55.22
C ILE A 326 -12.65 3.30 55.56
N GLU A 327 -13.58 2.42 55.18
CA GLU A 327 -15.00 2.57 55.49
C GLU A 327 -15.27 2.57 57.00
N MET A 328 -14.62 1.68 57.77
CA MET A 328 -14.82 1.59 59.22
C MET A 328 -14.17 2.74 60.00
N SER A 329 -13.06 3.31 59.51
CA SER A 329 -12.33 4.38 60.20
C SER A 329 -12.77 5.77 59.80
N LEU A 330 -13.12 5.99 58.52
CA LEU A 330 -13.49 7.30 58.01
C LEU A 330 -14.98 7.56 58.15
N ASN A 331 -15.88 6.57 58.00
CA ASN A 331 -17.32 6.86 58.13
C ASN A 331 -17.75 7.34 59.53
N PRO A 332 -17.26 6.77 60.65
CA PRO A 332 -17.63 7.26 61.98
C PRO A 332 -17.03 8.64 62.26
N VAL A 333 -15.77 8.87 61.89
CA VAL A 333 -15.07 10.15 62.11
C VAL A 333 -15.65 11.27 61.24
N LEU A 334 -15.99 10.97 59.98
CA LEU A 334 -16.69 11.92 59.10
C LEU A 334 -18.12 12.18 59.56
N ASN A 335 -18.85 11.17 60.04
CA ASN A 335 -20.23 11.35 60.52
C ASN A 335 -20.32 12.04 61.90
N GLN A 336 -19.32 11.86 62.76
CA GLN A 336 -19.26 12.50 64.07
C GLN A 336 -18.76 13.94 63.97
N ARG A 337 -17.78 14.22 63.10
CA ARG A 337 -17.33 15.59 62.79
C ARG A 337 -18.37 16.41 62.01
N ARG A 338 -19.24 15.76 61.21
CA ARG A 338 -20.39 16.39 60.53
C ARG A 338 -21.51 16.82 61.48
N ARG A 339 -21.68 16.17 62.64
CA ARG A 339 -22.72 16.53 63.62
C ARG A 339 -22.28 17.59 64.62
N ASP A 340 -21.03 17.52 65.09
CA ASP A 340 -20.56 18.41 66.17
C ASP A 340 -20.05 19.77 65.68
N SER A 341 -19.70 19.93 64.40
CA SER A 341 -19.06 21.16 63.93
C SER A 341 -20.02 22.24 63.40
N GLY A 342 -21.33 21.98 63.27
CA GLY A 342 -22.25 22.92 62.59
C GLY A 342 -21.79 23.36 61.19
N LEU A 343 -20.81 22.64 60.62
CA LEU A 343 -20.03 23.00 59.46
C LEU A 343 -20.59 22.26 58.25
N VAL A 344 -21.89 22.44 58.01
CA VAL A 344 -22.59 21.96 56.81
C VAL A 344 -22.21 22.79 55.56
N SER A 345 -21.19 23.67 55.63
CA SER A 345 -21.03 24.72 54.61
C SER A 345 -19.69 24.79 53.87
N MET A 346 -18.67 23.96 54.15
CA MET A 346 -17.35 24.29 53.58
C MET A 346 -16.37 23.10 53.47
N GLN A 347 -16.72 22.06 52.71
CA GLN A 347 -15.77 21.20 51.97
C GLN A 347 -16.48 20.10 51.17
N MET A 348 -17.50 20.54 50.44
CA MET A 348 -18.00 20.02 49.16
C MET A 348 -18.69 21.26 48.58
N GLN A 349 -17.90 22.28 48.26
CA GLN A 349 -18.35 23.36 47.38
C GLN A 349 -17.80 22.91 46.03
N ASP A 350 -18.63 22.18 45.30
CA ASP A 350 -19.27 22.75 44.11
C ASP A 350 -18.18 23.28 43.18
N THR A 351 -17.54 22.40 42.42
CA THR A 351 -17.43 22.72 40.99
C THR A 351 -18.89 22.87 40.56
N ASP A 352 -19.37 24.11 40.45
CA ASP A 352 -20.79 24.43 40.33
C ASP A 352 -21.45 23.42 39.38
N ALA A 353 -22.56 22.79 39.78
CA ALA A 353 -23.31 21.91 38.88
C ALA A 353 -23.58 22.63 37.54
N ASP A 354 -23.76 23.96 37.60
CA ASP A 354 -23.83 24.86 36.45
C ASP A 354 -22.55 24.88 35.61
N THR A 355 -21.34 24.88 36.21
CA THR A 355 -20.07 24.84 35.46
C THR A 355 -19.84 23.50 34.76
N LEU A 356 -20.21 22.38 35.40
CA LEU A 356 -20.13 21.06 34.77
C LEU A 356 -21.21 20.88 33.69
N GLU A 357 -22.39 21.47 33.88
CA GLU A 357 -23.45 21.51 32.89
C GLU A 357 -23.09 22.42 31.71
N ASP A 358 -22.40 23.54 31.96
CA ASP A 358 -21.87 24.44 30.94
C ASP A 358 -20.74 23.79 30.14
N GLU A 359 -19.82 23.08 30.77
CA GLU A 359 -18.78 22.29 30.08
C GLU A 359 -19.40 21.16 29.24
N ARG A 360 -20.41 20.46 29.78
CA ARG A 360 -21.15 19.44 29.04
C ARG A 360 -21.89 20.05 27.85
N ASN A 361 -22.52 21.20 28.01
CA ASN A 361 -23.22 21.92 26.95
C ASN A 361 -22.23 22.46 25.91
N ALA A 362 -21.04 22.92 26.32
CA ALA A 362 -19.98 23.34 25.41
C ALA A 362 -19.46 22.17 24.57
N LEU A 363 -19.22 21.01 25.19
CA LEU A 363 -18.82 19.79 24.48
C LEU A 363 -19.92 19.29 23.53
N GLN A 364 -21.18 19.38 23.95
CA GLN A 364 -22.32 19.02 23.11
C GLN A 364 -22.43 19.93 21.88
N ARG A 365 -22.28 21.25 22.04
CA ARG A 365 -22.23 22.20 20.92
C ARG A 365 -21.05 21.94 20.00
N GLN A 366 -19.87 21.64 20.55
CA GLN A 366 -18.69 21.30 19.75
C GLN A 366 -18.91 20.01 18.93
N LYS A 367 -19.58 19.01 19.53
CA LYS A 367 -19.94 17.77 18.83
C LYS A 367 -20.94 18.04 17.70
N GLU A 368 -21.95 18.87 17.94
CA GLU A 368 -22.95 19.26 16.92
C GLU A 368 -22.28 20.00 15.76
N LEU A 369 -21.35 20.92 16.03
CA LEU A 369 -20.57 21.61 14.99
C LEU A 369 -19.74 20.63 14.17
N LEU A 370 -19.06 19.67 14.80
CA LEU A 370 -18.28 18.64 14.10
C LEU A 370 -19.19 17.71 13.26
N GLU A 371 -20.39 17.40 13.73
CA GLU A 371 -21.37 16.63 12.96
C GLU A 371 -21.90 17.42 11.76
N GLU A 372 -22.14 18.73 11.91
CA GLU A 372 -22.51 19.61 10.80
C GLU A 372 -21.38 19.77 9.78
N GLU A 373 -20.14 19.94 10.23
CA GLU A 373 -18.96 19.97 9.36
C GLU A 373 -18.82 18.65 8.61
N ARG A 374 -18.92 17.51 9.31
CA ARG A 374 -18.90 16.19 8.68
C ARG A 374 -20.03 16.02 7.67
N ARG A 375 -21.22 16.55 7.94
CA ARG A 375 -22.35 16.56 6.99
C ARG A 375 -22.02 17.41 5.76
N LYS A 376 -21.49 18.62 5.95
CA LYS A 376 -21.05 19.51 4.85
C LYS A 376 -19.96 18.87 4.01
N PHE A 377 -18.97 18.23 4.63
CA PHE A 377 -17.92 17.49 3.91
C PHE A 377 -18.48 16.31 3.11
N THR A 378 -19.42 15.55 3.71
CA THR A 378 -20.06 14.42 3.03
C THR A 378 -20.91 14.92 1.86
N GLU A 379 -21.66 16.00 2.04
CA GLU A 379 -22.47 16.61 0.98
C GLU A 379 -21.61 17.20 -0.14
N ALA A 380 -20.50 17.87 0.19
CA ALA A 380 -19.53 18.35 -0.78
C ALA A 380 -18.89 17.20 -1.56
N ALA A 381 -18.55 16.09 -0.91
CA ALA A 381 -18.03 14.90 -1.57
C ALA A 381 -19.06 14.26 -2.53
N ILE A 382 -20.35 14.22 -2.12
CA ILE A 382 -21.44 13.75 -2.99
C ILE A 382 -21.63 14.71 -4.17
N ARG A 383 -21.60 16.03 -3.94
CA ARG A 383 -21.75 17.05 -5.00
C ARG A 383 -20.61 16.96 -5.99
N LEU A 384 -19.37 16.87 -5.52
CA LEU A 384 -18.19 16.70 -6.35
C LEU A 384 -18.21 15.37 -7.11
N GLY A 385 -18.79 14.32 -6.52
CA GLY A 385 -19.07 13.06 -7.20
C GLY A 385 -20.07 13.21 -8.35
N LYS A 386 -21.16 13.96 -8.15
CA LYS A 386 -22.16 14.26 -9.19
C LYS A 386 -21.57 15.14 -10.31
N GLU A 387 -20.86 16.21 -9.96
CA GLU A 387 -20.18 17.08 -10.93
C GLU A 387 -19.16 16.30 -11.78
N ARG A 388 -18.42 15.36 -11.17
CA ARG A 388 -17.51 14.46 -11.90
C ARG A 388 -18.24 13.52 -12.86
N GLU A 389 -19.42 13.05 -12.49
CA GLU A 389 -20.24 12.18 -13.34
C GLU A 389 -20.86 12.98 -14.50
N GLU A 390 -21.33 14.19 -14.23
CA GLU A 390 -21.82 15.13 -15.26
C GLU A 390 -20.72 15.48 -16.27
N LEU A 391 -19.52 15.81 -15.81
CA LEU A 391 -18.36 16.06 -16.67
C LEU A 391 -17.97 14.84 -17.51
N ARG A 392 -18.07 13.62 -16.96
CA ARG A 392 -17.87 12.39 -17.73
C ARG A 392 -18.92 12.24 -18.82
N ASN A 393 -20.18 12.48 -18.49
CA ASN A 393 -21.28 12.40 -19.44
C ASN A 393 -21.16 13.45 -20.55
N GLU A 394 -20.76 14.68 -20.24
CA GLU A 394 -20.49 15.74 -21.22
C GLU A 394 -19.31 15.37 -22.12
N LYS A 395 -18.23 14.84 -21.54
CA LYS A 395 -17.09 14.34 -22.32
C LYS A 395 -17.51 13.23 -23.28
N ASP A 396 -18.28 12.26 -22.81
CA ASP A 396 -18.78 11.16 -23.64
C ASP A 396 -19.72 11.66 -24.75
N GLN A 397 -20.55 12.68 -24.47
CA GLN A 397 -21.39 13.33 -25.48
C GLN A 397 -20.55 14.06 -26.52
N PHE A 398 -19.55 14.82 -26.09
CA PHE A 398 -18.65 15.53 -26.98
C PHE A 398 -17.84 14.57 -27.87
N GLU A 399 -17.37 13.45 -27.33
CA GLU A 399 -16.70 12.42 -28.13
C GLU A 399 -17.63 11.80 -29.17
N ARG A 400 -18.92 11.59 -28.84
CA ARG A 400 -19.93 11.13 -29.81
C ARG A 400 -20.22 12.17 -30.88
N GLU A 401 -20.33 13.44 -30.52
CA GLU A 401 -20.54 14.54 -31.47
C GLU A 401 -19.34 14.66 -32.41
N LYS A 402 -18.12 14.62 -31.89
CA LYS A 402 -16.88 14.58 -32.67
C LYS A 402 -16.83 13.38 -33.63
N ALA A 403 -17.22 12.19 -33.16
CA ALA A 403 -17.30 11.00 -34.02
C ALA A 403 -18.35 11.18 -35.13
N ASN A 404 -19.51 11.75 -34.80
CA ASN A 404 -20.57 12.01 -35.75
C ASN A 404 -20.17 13.07 -36.80
N ASP A 405 -19.48 14.12 -36.37
CA ASP A 405 -18.92 15.15 -37.26
C ASP A 405 -17.85 14.59 -38.18
N GLN A 406 -16.96 13.73 -37.67
CA GLN A 406 -15.99 13.01 -38.50
C GLN A 406 -16.68 12.14 -39.55
N VAL A 407 -17.74 11.40 -39.17
CA VAL A 407 -18.57 10.67 -40.13
C VAL A 407 -19.21 11.61 -41.14
N HIS A 408 -19.73 12.76 -40.71
CA HIS A 408 -20.32 13.75 -41.62
C HIS A 408 -19.31 14.35 -42.60
N VAL A 409 -18.07 14.60 -42.16
CA VAL A 409 -16.96 15.05 -43.02
C VAL A 409 -16.58 13.96 -44.02
N LEU A 410 -16.49 12.70 -43.58
CA LEU A 410 -16.27 11.57 -44.48
C LEU A 410 -17.39 11.43 -45.52
N LEU A 411 -18.65 11.61 -45.11
CA LEU A 411 -19.81 11.60 -46.00
C LEU A 411 -19.82 12.76 -47.01
N LYS A 412 -19.32 13.95 -46.63
CA LYS A 412 -19.19 15.10 -47.55
C LYS A 412 -18.02 14.97 -48.51
N ASN A 413 -16.96 14.29 -48.11
CA ASN A 413 -15.77 14.04 -48.93
C ASN A 413 -15.89 12.80 -49.82
N LEU A 414 -17.00 12.06 -49.71
CA LEU A 414 -17.30 10.98 -50.64
C LEU A 414 -17.58 11.56 -52.03
N PRO A 415 -16.92 11.03 -53.09
CA PRO A 415 -17.21 11.44 -54.45
C PRO A 415 -18.69 11.16 -54.77
N SER A 416 -19.33 12.09 -55.49
CA SER A 416 -20.72 11.96 -55.94
C SER A 416 -20.94 10.57 -56.51
N THR A 417 -21.96 9.85 -56.01
CA THR A 417 -22.25 8.46 -56.37
C THR A 417 -22.12 8.33 -57.90
N PRO A 418 -21.14 7.56 -58.39
CA PRO A 418 -20.85 7.49 -59.82
C PRO A 418 -22.14 7.20 -60.61
N HIS A 419 -22.33 7.84 -61.76
CA HIS A 419 -23.60 7.79 -62.50
C HIS A 419 -24.09 6.37 -62.83
N TYR A 420 -23.18 5.41 -62.94
CA TYR A 420 -23.50 4.00 -63.16
C TYR A 420 -24.14 3.30 -61.93
N LEU A 421 -23.99 3.85 -60.72
CA LEU A 421 -24.59 3.35 -59.49
C LEU A 421 -25.93 4.03 -59.12
N LYS A 422 -26.25 5.19 -59.72
CA LYS A 422 -27.48 5.95 -59.39
C LYS A 422 -28.78 5.28 -59.87
N HIS A 423 -28.69 4.32 -60.77
CA HIS A 423 -29.85 3.62 -61.35
C HIS A 423 -29.89 2.13 -60.98
N ILE A 424 -29.10 1.72 -59.98
CA ILE A 424 -29.09 0.35 -59.49
C ILE A 424 -30.07 0.26 -58.32
N ASP A 425 -31.13 -0.50 -58.51
CA ASP A 425 -31.99 -0.91 -57.40
C ASP A 425 -31.19 -1.89 -56.53
N LEU A 426 -30.83 -1.49 -55.30
CA LEU A 426 -30.11 -2.35 -54.34
C LEU A 426 -30.91 -3.59 -53.89
N ASN A 427 -32.17 -3.71 -54.33
CA ASN A 427 -33.02 -4.88 -54.12
C ASN A 427 -32.94 -5.91 -55.27
N GLU A 428 -32.22 -5.63 -56.36
CA GLU A 428 -31.95 -6.60 -57.43
C GLU A 428 -30.79 -7.54 -57.05
N SER A 429 -30.85 -8.79 -57.50
CA SER A 429 -29.84 -9.81 -57.19
C SER A 429 -28.47 -9.43 -57.78
N THR A 430 -27.41 -9.55 -56.98
CA THR A 430 -26.00 -9.22 -57.29
C THR A 430 -25.50 -9.60 -58.70
N PRO A 431 -25.88 -10.76 -59.29
CA PRO A 431 -25.52 -11.10 -60.67
C PRO A 431 -26.15 -10.23 -61.77
N GLU A 432 -27.34 -9.64 -61.57
CA GLU A 432 -27.97 -8.74 -62.55
C GLU A 432 -27.26 -7.38 -62.60
N ILE A 433 -26.86 -6.88 -61.43
CA ILE A 433 -26.15 -5.62 -61.24
C ILE A 433 -24.80 -5.65 -61.98
N LEU A 434 -24.04 -6.74 -61.82
CA LEU A 434 -22.75 -6.93 -62.49
C LEU A 434 -22.87 -7.01 -64.02
N LYS A 435 -23.97 -7.57 -64.53
CA LYS A 435 -24.22 -7.69 -65.98
C LYS A 435 -24.50 -6.34 -66.63
N ARG A 436 -25.20 -5.43 -65.94
CA ARG A 436 -25.43 -4.05 -66.39
C ARG A 436 -24.15 -3.19 -66.30
N ILE A 437 -23.33 -3.39 -65.27
CA ILE A 437 -22.04 -2.70 -65.13
C ILE A 437 -21.07 -3.12 -66.25
N GLN A 438 -21.00 -4.41 -66.59
CA GLN A 438 -20.20 -4.87 -67.74
C GLN A 438 -20.68 -4.30 -69.08
N ALA A 439 -22.01 -4.27 -69.30
CA ALA A 439 -22.57 -3.69 -70.53
C ALA A 439 -22.30 -2.17 -70.65
N ALA A 440 -22.21 -1.44 -69.54
CA ALA A 440 -21.87 -0.02 -69.53
C ALA A 440 -20.37 0.22 -69.80
N ASN A 441 -19.48 -0.67 -69.34
CA ASN A 441 -18.04 -0.58 -69.60
C ASN A 441 -17.70 -0.83 -71.07
N ASP A 442 -18.40 -1.77 -71.73
CA ASP A 442 -18.21 -2.07 -73.16
C ASP A 442 -18.60 -0.90 -74.08
N GLN A 443 -19.47 0.01 -73.62
CA GLN A 443 -19.83 1.23 -74.36
C GLN A 443 -18.75 2.33 -74.28
N THR A 444 -17.85 2.29 -73.31
CA THR A 444 -16.81 3.32 -73.12
C THR A 444 -15.52 3.08 -73.90
N MET A 445 -15.28 1.87 -74.41
CA MET A 445 -14.05 1.48 -75.10
C MET A 445 -14.01 1.81 -76.62
N ASN A 446 -15.10 2.32 -77.20
CA ASN A 446 -15.21 2.59 -78.65
C ASN A 446 -15.04 4.07 -79.06
N GLY A 447 -14.54 4.94 -78.18
CA GLY A 447 -14.36 6.34 -78.52
C GLY A 447 -13.32 7.06 -77.68
N HIS A 448 -12.04 6.89 -78.01
CA HIS A 448 -11.14 8.02 -78.26
C HIS A 448 -9.74 7.56 -78.68
N ASP A 449 -9.39 7.95 -79.90
CA ASP A 449 -8.03 7.98 -80.43
C ASP A 449 -7.58 9.47 -80.51
N VAL A 450 -6.26 9.68 -80.48
CA VAL A 450 -5.47 10.87 -80.87
C VAL A 450 -5.24 12.06 -79.88
N VAL A 451 -3.93 12.35 -79.72
CA VAL A 451 -3.19 13.63 -79.49
C VAL A 451 -2.56 13.90 -78.11
N ALA A 452 -1.24 13.66 -78.14
CA ALA A 452 -0.07 14.16 -77.41
C ALA A 452 -0.01 15.59 -76.80
N ASN A 453 0.92 15.69 -75.84
CA ASN A 453 1.71 16.84 -75.33
C ASN A 453 0.96 17.90 -74.49
N GLY A 454 1.42 18.37 -73.32
CA GLY A 454 2.72 18.28 -72.66
C GLY A 454 3.12 19.69 -72.20
N HIS A 455 3.26 19.94 -70.90
CA HIS A 455 3.97 21.04 -70.19
C HIS A 455 3.96 20.62 -68.70
N GLY A 456 5.03 20.63 -67.89
CA GLY A 456 6.30 21.35 -67.94
C GLY A 456 6.41 22.28 -66.73
N SER A 457 7.32 21.97 -65.78
CA SER A 457 7.78 22.78 -64.62
C SER A 457 6.96 22.59 -63.33
N ALA A 458 7.42 21.97 -62.23
CA ALA A 458 8.66 22.10 -61.44
C ALA A 458 8.85 23.50 -60.85
N TRP A 459 8.64 23.69 -59.54
CA TRP A 459 9.38 24.62 -58.66
C TRP A 459 9.17 24.26 -57.17
N SER A 460 10.30 23.99 -56.47
CA SER A 460 10.69 24.23 -55.06
C SER A 460 9.59 24.31 -53.97
N GLY A 461 9.63 23.58 -52.85
CA GLY A 461 10.75 23.37 -51.93
C GLY A 461 10.77 24.46 -50.86
N TYR A 462 10.40 24.13 -49.61
CA TYR A 462 11.08 24.52 -48.35
C TYR A 462 10.31 23.96 -47.13
N GLU A 463 10.99 23.12 -46.35
CA GLU A 463 10.70 22.79 -44.96
C GLU A 463 10.80 24.03 -44.07
N TYR A 464 9.97 24.11 -43.02
CA TYR A 464 10.40 24.56 -41.69
C TYR A 464 9.43 24.00 -40.64
N ALA A 465 9.97 23.13 -39.79
CA ALA A 465 9.39 22.76 -38.50
C ALA A 465 9.59 23.91 -37.51
N VAL A 466 8.54 24.33 -36.79
CA VAL A 466 8.67 25.04 -35.52
C VAL A 466 7.52 24.65 -34.59
N ASN A 467 7.91 24.00 -33.51
CA ASN A 467 7.16 23.76 -32.28
C ASN A 467 6.99 25.09 -31.52
N PRO A 468 5.87 25.33 -30.82
CA PRO A 468 6.02 25.96 -29.51
C PRO A 468 5.09 25.34 -28.46
N SER A 469 5.71 24.74 -27.44
CA SER A 469 5.12 24.55 -26.13
C SER A 469 5.98 25.32 -25.14
N ALA A 470 5.42 26.34 -24.51
CA ALA A 470 6.02 27.05 -23.40
C ALA A 470 4.94 27.63 -22.49
N ALA A 471 5.27 27.60 -21.21
CA ALA A 471 4.69 28.31 -20.06
C ALA A 471 3.42 27.71 -19.44
N LEU A 472 3.58 27.11 -18.25
CA LEU A 472 3.46 27.87 -16.99
C LEU A 472 3.88 26.99 -15.80
N SER A 473 5.01 27.35 -15.23
CA SER A 473 5.41 27.11 -13.84
C SER A 473 5.10 28.39 -13.07
N ASP A 474 4.45 28.28 -11.92
CA ASP A 474 4.54 29.26 -10.86
C ASP A 474 4.69 28.50 -9.53
N ASP A 475 5.79 28.84 -8.85
CA ASP A 475 6.12 28.54 -7.46
C ASP A 475 5.20 29.35 -6.52
N GLU A 476 4.95 28.83 -5.31
CA GLU A 476 4.99 29.64 -4.08
C GLU A 476 4.99 28.75 -2.81
N GLU A 477 6.00 29.04 -1.97
CA GLU A 477 6.23 28.81 -0.52
C GLU A 477 5.97 27.46 0.18
#